data_AF-A0A9E2GC70-F1
#
_entry.id   AF-A0A9E2GC70-F1
#
_cell.length_a   1.000
_cell.length_b   1.000
_cell.length_c   1.000
_cell.angle_alpha   90.00
_cell.angle_beta   90.00
_cell.angle_gamma   90.00
#
_symmetry.space_group_name_H-M   'P 1'
#
loop_
_entity.id
_entity.type
_entity.pdbx_description
1 polymer ?
#
loop_
_entity_poly.entity_id
_entity_poly.type
_entity_poly.pdbx_seq_one_letter_code
_entity_poly.pdbx_strand_id
1 'polypeptide(L)'
;NESYEDFAKQLQNEIEDECGVSFKGRIKNRKTRKEVKYRKGFELDENFKSLWDKIKHHTKYKVMYETEELIEKASKALRYMPEIKRPVIKSTKTSVKFDERGINGDVVSSYSTLWDKAFRIPDILAYMQSKIGLTRSTILQILIESDRLDDVIINPQLFLDNAVAEIKEVLNDLIVEGIKYEKIGDVEYEMRLFEDYEIHVNELTFVISKKEKTIYSNMVPLDSGVEYQFAKDCETREDIDFYFKLPYWFKIKTPIGNYNPDWALIKKNEKTVYFVAETKSANQELKTSEKRKIKCGKAHFDEFEGVEYRQIAKVSDLD
;
A
#
# COMPACT_ATOMS: atom_id res chain seq x y z
N ASN A 1 1.79 -36.82 -27.27
CA ASN A 1 2.38 -35.55 -26.83
C ASN A 1 1.36 -34.46 -27.02
N GLU A 2 0.50 -34.27 -26.03
CA GLU A 2 -0.26 -33.01 -25.94
C GLU A 2 0.75 -31.87 -25.95
N SER A 3 0.50 -30.84 -26.76
CA SER A 3 1.35 -29.67 -26.78
C SER A 3 1.31 -29.06 -25.37
N TYR A 4 2.45 -28.60 -24.85
CA TYR A 4 2.49 -27.84 -23.61
C TYR A 4 1.47 -26.68 -23.60
N GLU A 5 1.16 -26.17 -24.79
CA GLU A 5 0.12 -25.17 -25.02
C GLU A 5 -1.29 -25.66 -24.65
N ASP A 6 -1.65 -26.90 -25.00
CA ASP A 6 -2.96 -27.48 -24.69
C ASP A 6 -3.11 -27.71 -23.17
N PHE A 7 -2.07 -28.25 -22.54
CA PHE A 7 -2.00 -28.43 -21.08
C PHE A 7 -2.11 -27.10 -20.33
N ALA A 8 -1.35 -26.09 -20.75
CA ALA A 8 -1.37 -24.76 -20.13
C ALA A 8 -2.73 -24.07 -20.31
N LYS A 9 -3.38 -24.24 -21.47
CA LYS A 9 -4.71 -23.67 -21.76
C LYS A 9 -5.79 -24.35 -20.94
N GLN A 10 -5.72 -25.67 -20.77
CA GLN A 10 -6.65 -26.42 -19.92
C GLN A 10 -6.54 -25.99 -18.46
N LEU A 11 -5.31 -25.88 -17.93
CA LEU A 11 -5.07 -25.40 -16.57
C LEU A 11 -5.54 -23.95 -16.36
N GLN A 12 -5.31 -23.08 -17.35
CA GLN A 12 -5.81 -21.71 -17.30
C GLN A 12 -7.33 -21.68 -17.24
N ASN A 13 -8.02 -22.42 -18.12
CA ASN A 13 -9.48 -22.49 -18.13
C ASN A 13 -10.03 -23.02 -16.79
N GLU A 14 -9.42 -24.06 -16.23
CA GLU A 14 -9.79 -24.62 -14.92
C GLU A 14 -9.69 -23.56 -13.82
N ILE A 15 -8.60 -22.77 -13.80
CA ILE A 15 -8.43 -21.67 -12.86
C ILE A 15 -9.43 -20.52 -13.13
N GLU A 16 -9.76 -20.21 -14.40
CA GLU A 16 -10.78 -19.20 -14.72
C GLU A 16 -12.15 -19.60 -14.17
N ASP A 17 -12.53 -20.87 -14.36
CA ASP A 17 -13.82 -21.43 -13.94
C ASP A 17 -13.91 -21.57 -12.40
N GLU A 18 -12.86 -22.06 -11.75
CA GLU A 18 -12.86 -22.28 -10.29
C GLU A 18 -12.70 -20.99 -9.49
N CYS A 19 -11.85 -20.07 -9.95
CA CYS A 19 -11.48 -18.87 -9.20
C CYS A 19 -12.17 -17.60 -9.73
N GLY A 20 -12.95 -17.68 -10.81
CA GLY A 20 -13.66 -16.53 -11.40
C GLY A 20 -12.73 -15.45 -11.97
N VAL A 21 -11.50 -15.81 -12.34
CA VAL A 21 -10.46 -14.88 -12.81
C VAL A 21 -10.14 -15.10 -14.27
N SER A 22 -10.30 -14.09 -15.13
CA SER A 22 -9.92 -14.25 -16.54
C SER A 22 -8.44 -13.93 -16.79
N PHE A 23 -7.73 -14.82 -17.49
CA PHE A 23 -6.40 -14.64 -18.05
C PHE A 23 -6.41 -13.91 -19.41
N LYS A 24 -7.59 -13.76 -20.04
CA LYS A 24 -7.74 -13.03 -21.29
C LYS A 24 -7.22 -11.59 -21.15
N GLY A 25 -6.32 -11.20 -22.06
CA GLY A 25 -5.73 -9.84 -22.07
C GLY A 25 -4.63 -9.59 -21.04
N ARG A 26 -4.25 -10.57 -20.21
CA ARG A 26 -3.11 -10.44 -19.27
C ARG A 26 -1.76 -10.47 -19.98
N ILE A 27 -1.66 -11.21 -21.09
CA ILE A 27 -0.48 -11.22 -21.95
C ILE A 27 -0.61 -10.06 -22.95
N LYS A 28 0.18 -9.00 -22.74
CA LYS A 28 0.22 -7.83 -23.63
C LYS A 28 1.33 -7.98 -24.65
N ASN A 29 1.03 -7.73 -25.92
CA ASN A 29 1.99 -7.83 -27.00
C ASN A 29 3.10 -6.78 -26.83
N ARG A 30 4.37 -7.20 -26.68
CA ARG A 30 5.51 -6.29 -26.54
C ARG A 30 5.59 -5.25 -27.67
N LYS A 31 5.20 -5.61 -28.90
CA LYS A 31 5.25 -4.72 -30.07
C LYS A 31 4.25 -3.56 -30.01
N THR A 32 3.25 -3.61 -29.12
CA THR A 32 2.25 -2.53 -28.99
C THR A 32 2.61 -1.51 -27.92
N ARG A 33 3.79 -1.63 -27.29
CA ARG A 33 4.29 -0.64 -26.35
C ARG A 33 4.50 0.70 -27.01
N LYS A 34 4.28 1.76 -26.24
CA LYS A 34 4.56 3.14 -26.62
C LYS A 34 5.51 3.74 -25.60
N GLU A 35 6.38 4.59 -26.07
CA GLU A 35 7.37 5.29 -25.25
C GLU A 35 6.74 6.57 -24.68
N VAL A 36 6.79 6.71 -23.36
CA VAL A 36 6.50 7.96 -22.65
C VAL A 36 7.74 8.82 -22.75
N LYS A 37 7.58 10.05 -23.26
CA LYS A 37 8.69 10.95 -23.55
C LYS A 37 8.63 12.20 -22.71
N TYR A 38 9.71 12.53 -22.04
CA TYR A 38 9.86 13.84 -21.43
C TYR A 38 10.07 14.94 -22.48
N ARG A 39 9.57 16.15 -22.20
CA ARG A 39 9.68 17.33 -23.05
C ARG A 39 11.11 17.84 -23.01
N LYS A 40 11.79 17.88 -24.14
CA LYS A 40 13.17 18.41 -24.23
C LYS A 40 13.30 19.78 -23.56
N GLY A 41 14.26 19.93 -22.65
CA GLY A 41 14.53 21.18 -21.95
C GLY A 41 13.61 21.46 -20.75
N PHE A 42 12.78 20.50 -20.32
CA PHE A 42 11.98 20.66 -19.10
C PHE A 42 12.83 20.89 -17.85
N GLU A 43 14.08 20.41 -17.84
CA GLU A 43 15.03 20.61 -16.76
C GLU A 43 15.40 22.09 -16.57
N LEU A 44 15.21 22.90 -17.62
CA LEU A 44 15.47 24.33 -17.62
C LEU A 44 14.23 25.19 -17.33
N ASP A 45 13.05 24.59 -17.34
CA ASP A 45 11.77 25.26 -17.09
C ASP A 45 11.71 25.80 -15.65
N GLU A 46 11.37 27.07 -15.51
CA GLU A 46 11.35 27.78 -14.22
C GLU A 46 10.27 27.24 -13.27
N ASN A 47 9.11 26.84 -13.80
CA ASN A 47 8.06 26.22 -13.01
C ASN A 47 8.53 24.85 -12.51
N PHE A 48 9.10 24.01 -13.38
CA PHE A 48 9.66 22.74 -12.94
C PHE A 48 10.74 22.91 -11.87
N LYS A 49 11.73 23.78 -12.12
CA LYS A 49 12.83 24.03 -11.17
C LYS A 49 12.31 24.50 -9.81
N SER A 50 11.45 25.52 -9.80
CA SER A 50 10.98 26.10 -8.55
C SER A 50 10.17 25.12 -7.68
N LEU A 51 9.45 24.18 -8.31
CA LEU A 51 8.78 23.09 -7.63
C LEU A 51 9.76 21.97 -7.22
N TRP A 52 10.59 21.51 -8.15
CA TRP A 52 11.52 20.40 -7.93
C TRP A 52 12.55 20.72 -6.86
N ASP A 53 13.12 21.93 -6.86
CA ASP A 53 14.09 22.36 -5.86
C ASP A 53 13.54 22.35 -4.44
N LYS A 54 12.21 22.43 -4.28
CA LYS A 54 11.58 22.29 -2.98
C LYS A 54 11.43 20.84 -2.54
N ILE A 55 11.11 19.91 -3.44
CA ILE A 55 10.70 18.54 -3.08
C ILE A 55 11.77 17.47 -3.32
N LYS A 56 12.87 17.79 -4.01
CA LYS A 56 13.88 16.82 -4.45
C LYS A 56 14.75 16.23 -3.33
N HIS A 57 14.71 16.77 -2.12
CA HIS A 57 15.65 16.34 -1.07
C HIS A 57 15.20 15.05 -0.38
N HIS A 58 16.15 14.16 -0.13
CA HIS A 58 15.92 13.00 0.70
C HIS A 58 15.76 13.37 2.17
N THR A 59 14.93 12.60 2.86
CA THR A 59 14.77 12.70 4.31
C THR A 59 15.03 11.35 4.97
N LYS A 60 15.47 11.41 6.22
CA LYS A 60 15.47 10.29 7.15
C LYS A 60 14.36 10.54 8.17
N TYR A 61 13.76 9.48 8.69
CA TYR A 61 12.79 9.61 9.76
C TYR A 61 13.42 9.22 11.10
N LYS A 62 12.90 9.82 12.16
CA LYS A 62 13.05 9.35 13.54
C LYS A 62 11.66 9.17 14.11
N VAL A 63 11.49 8.18 14.97
CA VAL A 63 10.22 7.89 15.63
C VAL A 63 10.37 8.18 17.11
N MET A 64 9.42 8.90 17.68
CA MET A 64 9.36 9.17 19.12
C MET A 64 8.00 8.72 19.66
N TYR A 65 8.00 7.73 20.55
CA TYR A 65 6.81 7.29 21.27
C TYR A 65 7.24 6.85 22.68
N GLU A 66 6.31 6.91 23.63
CA GLU A 66 6.54 6.47 25.00
C GLU A 66 6.26 4.97 25.13
N THR A 67 7.14 4.24 25.83
CA THR A 67 7.02 2.78 25.95
C THR A 67 5.82 2.40 26.81
N GLU A 68 5.52 3.21 27.82
CA GLU A 68 4.40 3.08 28.74
C GLU A 68 3.07 3.25 28.01
N GLU A 69 2.98 4.20 27.08
CA GLU A 69 1.79 4.38 26.23
C GLU A 69 1.57 3.17 25.31
N LEU A 70 2.66 2.62 24.74
CA LEU A 70 2.59 1.39 23.96
C LEU A 70 2.07 0.23 24.81
N ILE A 71 2.59 0.06 26.03
CA ILE A 71 2.16 -1.01 26.94
C ILE A 71 0.68 -0.88 27.25
N GLU A 72 0.20 0.31 27.63
CA GLU A 72 -1.20 0.55 27.97
C GLU A 72 -2.12 0.25 26.77
N LYS A 73 -1.85 0.84 25.61
CA LYS A 73 -2.68 0.69 24.41
C LYS A 73 -2.66 -0.74 23.88
N ALA A 74 -1.49 -1.39 23.86
CA ALA A 74 -1.36 -2.76 23.36
C ALA A 74 -2.03 -3.78 24.29
N SER A 75 -1.88 -3.62 25.60
CA SER A 75 -2.56 -4.47 26.59
C SER A 75 -4.07 -4.36 26.47
N LYS A 76 -4.57 -3.14 26.25
CA LYS A 76 -5.99 -2.89 25.99
C LYS A 76 -6.46 -3.56 24.69
N ALA A 77 -5.70 -3.45 23.60
CA ALA A 77 -6.03 -4.11 22.33
C ALA A 77 -6.11 -5.64 22.50
N LEU A 78 -5.12 -6.24 23.18
CA LEU A 78 -5.12 -7.69 23.47
C LEU A 78 -6.31 -8.10 24.34
N ARG A 79 -6.68 -7.30 25.33
CA ARG A 79 -7.84 -7.60 26.19
C ARG A 79 -9.12 -7.75 25.38
N TYR A 80 -9.31 -6.92 24.36
CA TYR A 80 -10.50 -6.92 23.49
C TYR A 80 -10.37 -7.74 22.21
N MET A 81 -9.23 -8.42 21.99
CA MET A 81 -9.05 -9.26 20.81
C MET A 81 -10.05 -10.45 20.83
N PRO A 82 -10.39 -11.02 19.66
CA PRO A 82 -11.33 -12.13 19.56
C PRO A 82 -11.00 -13.29 20.52
N GLU A 83 -12.03 -14.00 20.96
CA GLU A 83 -11.88 -15.18 21.81
C GLU A 83 -11.04 -16.25 21.11
N ILE A 84 -10.08 -16.83 21.84
CA ILE A 84 -9.24 -17.91 21.33
C ILE A 84 -10.00 -19.22 21.44
N LYS A 85 -10.34 -19.79 20.27
CA LYS A 85 -11.09 -21.05 20.20
C LYS A 85 -10.16 -22.25 20.08
N ARG A 86 -10.60 -23.36 20.69
CA ARG A 86 -9.94 -24.66 20.53
C ARG A 86 -10.00 -25.10 19.06
N PRO A 87 -8.92 -25.74 18.54
CA PRO A 87 -8.96 -26.29 17.19
C PRO A 87 -10.05 -27.36 17.06
N VAL A 88 -10.69 -27.37 15.89
CA VAL A 88 -11.74 -28.33 15.56
C VAL A 88 -11.24 -29.18 14.40
N ILE A 89 -11.22 -30.51 14.58
CA ILE A 89 -11.00 -31.44 13.48
C ILE A 89 -12.34 -31.64 12.78
N LYS A 90 -12.44 -31.18 11.53
CA LYS A 90 -13.61 -31.45 10.69
C LYS A 90 -13.30 -32.63 9.77
N SER A 91 -14.04 -33.71 9.93
CA SER A 91 -13.96 -34.88 9.07
C SER A 91 -15.18 -34.89 8.15
N THR A 92 -14.95 -34.84 6.84
CA THR A 92 -16.01 -34.88 5.84
C THR A 92 -15.79 -36.08 4.94
N LYS A 93 -16.77 -36.99 4.88
CA LYS A 93 -16.77 -38.14 3.99
C LYS A 93 -17.67 -37.84 2.81
N THR A 94 -17.12 -37.90 1.62
CA THR A 94 -17.86 -37.71 0.36
C THR A 94 -17.91 -39.04 -0.37
N SER A 95 -19.09 -39.48 -0.80
CA SER A 95 -19.26 -40.59 -1.71
C SER A 95 -19.07 -40.05 -3.11
N VAL A 96 -18.12 -40.65 -3.83
CA VAL A 96 -17.90 -40.34 -5.24
C VAL A 96 -18.62 -41.39 -6.07
N LYS A 97 -19.52 -40.94 -6.94
CA LYS A 97 -20.19 -41.79 -7.93
C LYS A 97 -19.77 -41.33 -9.32
N PHE A 98 -19.47 -42.30 -10.17
CA PHE A 98 -19.19 -42.08 -11.58
C PHE A 98 -20.44 -42.42 -12.38
N ASP A 99 -20.96 -41.46 -13.13
CA ASP A 99 -22.07 -41.67 -14.05
C ASP A 99 -21.69 -41.20 -15.47
N GLU A 100 -22.56 -41.43 -16.46
CA GLU A 100 -22.32 -41.07 -17.86
C GLU A 100 -22.17 -39.55 -18.09
N ARG A 101 -22.46 -38.72 -17.09
CA ARG A 101 -22.31 -37.25 -17.11
C ARG A 101 -21.07 -36.76 -16.35
N GLY A 102 -20.33 -37.64 -15.66
CA GLY A 102 -19.07 -37.32 -15.00
C GLY A 102 -18.94 -37.85 -13.56
N ILE A 103 -18.12 -37.16 -12.76
CA ILE A 103 -17.89 -37.48 -11.34
C ILE A 103 -18.82 -36.63 -10.48
N ASN A 104 -19.74 -37.26 -9.76
CA ASN A 104 -20.63 -36.60 -8.81
C ASN A 104 -20.24 -36.97 -7.37
N GLY A 105 -20.09 -35.98 -6.49
CA GLY A 105 -19.69 -36.14 -5.09
C GLY A 105 -20.81 -35.74 -4.14
N ASP A 106 -21.40 -36.71 -3.43
CA ASP A 106 -22.39 -36.46 -2.38
C ASP A 106 -21.73 -36.52 -1.00
N VAL A 107 -21.88 -35.49 -0.17
CA VAL A 107 -21.41 -35.54 1.23
C VAL A 107 -22.23 -36.57 1.99
N VAL A 108 -21.58 -37.65 2.43
CA VAL A 108 -22.19 -38.78 3.16
C VAL A 108 -22.25 -38.48 4.65
N SER A 109 -21.22 -37.85 5.20
CA SER A 109 -21.20 -37.45 6.60
C SER A 109 -20.20 -36.32 6.84
N SER A 110 -20.52 -35.45 7.80
CA SER A 110 -19.60 -34.44 8.32
C SER A 110 -19.72 -34.43 9.83
N TYR A 111 -18.62 -34.63 10.55
CA TYR A 111 -18.57 -34.49 11.99
C TYR A 111 -17.40 -33.61 12.40
N SER A 112 -17.59 -32.93 13.53
CA SER A 112 -16.58 -32.09 14.16
C SER A 112 -16.18 -32.70 15.50
N THR A 113 -14.89 -32.76 15.76
CA THR A 113 -14.35 -33.22 17.05
C THR A 113 -13.41 -32.14 17.56
N LEU A 114 -13.61 -31.73 18.81
CA LEU A 114 -12.71 -30.80 19.47
C LEU A 114 -11.35 -31.48 19.68
N TRP A 115 -10.28 -30.75 19.39
CA TRP A 115 -8.95 -31.20 19.75
C TRP A 115 -8.76 -31.02 21.26
N ASP A 116 -8.69 -32.13 22.00
CA ASP A 116 -8.63 -32.13 23.47
C ASP A 116 -7.25 -32.53 24.03
N LYS A 117 -6.21 -32.60 23.19
CA LYS A 117 -4.84 -32.83 23.67
C LYS A 117 -4.19 -31.52 24.08
N ALA A 118 -3.43 -31.55 25.18
CA ALA A 118 -2.61 -30.43 25.61
C ALA A 118 -1.60 -30.04 24.52
N PHE A 119 -1.48 -28.74 24.26
CA PHE A 119 -0.46 -28.20 23.36
C PHE A 119 0.89 -28.10 24.06
N ARG A 120 1.97 -28.33 23.30
CA ARG A 120 3.30 -27.92 23.75
C ARG A 120 3.40 -26.41 23.61
N ILE A 121 3.57 -25.71 24.73
CA ILE A 121 3.74 -24.25 24.74
C ILE A 121 5.15 -23.91 24.24
N PRO A 122 5.30 -23.10 23.17
CA PRO A 122 6.60 -22.64 22.67
C PRO A 122 7.18 -21.51 23.55
N ASP A 123 8.39 -21.03 23.24
CA ASP A 123 8.87 -19.76 23.82
C ASP A 123 8.10 -18.58 23.21
N ILE A 124 7.03 -18.18 23.90
CA ILE A 124 6.11 -17.09 23.54
C ILE A 124 6.88 -15.78 23.33
N LEU A 125 7.77 -15.44 24.28
CA LEU A 125 8.48 -14.16 24.26
C LEU A 125 9.45 -14.10 23.08
N ALA A 126 10.19 -15.18 22.81
CA ALA A 126 11.09 -15.25 21.66
C ALA A 126 10.32 -15.18 20.32
N TYR A 127 9.19 -15.89 20.22
CA TYR A 127 8.35 -15.85 19.03
C TYR A 127 7.87 -14.43 18.75
N MET A 128 7.23 -13.79 19.73
CA MET A 128 6.69 -12.44 19.58
C MET A 128 7.80 -11.44 19.28
N GLN A 129 8.93 -11.49 20.01
CA GLN A 129 10.08 -10.61 19.80
C GLN A 129 10.59 -10.68 18.36
N SER A 130 10.69 -11.88 17.77
CA SER A 130 11.13 -12.05 16.38
C SER A 130 10.20 -11.40 15.35
N LYS A 131 8.93 -11.17 15.72
CA LYS A 131 7.91 -10.61 14.82
C LYS A 131 7.73 -9.11 15.00
N ILE A 132 7.85 -8.58 16.21
CA ILE A 132 7.51 -7.18 16.56
C ILE A 132 8.72 -6.32 16.91
N GLY A 133 9.88 -6.93 17.21
CA GLY A 133 11.11 -6.19 17.51
C GLY A 133 11.14 -5.48 18.87
N LEU A 134 10.16 -5.73 19.74
CA LEU A 134 10.13 -5.19 21.11
C LEU A 134 11.04 -6.00 22.06
N THR A 135 11.39 -5.41 23.20
CA THR A 135 12.16 -6.10 24.23
C THR A 135 11.32 -7.16 24.94
N ARG A 136 11.96 -8.20 25.49
CA ARG A 136 11.25 -9.27 26.22
C ARG A 136 10.46 -8.73 27.42
N SER A 137 10.98 -7.72 28.12
CA SER A 137 10.30 -7.08 29.25
C SER A 137 9.02 -6.36 28.83
N THR A 138 9.07 -5.57 27.76
CA THR A 138 7.88 -4.88 27.22
C THR A 138 6.80 -5.87 26.81
N ILE A 139 7.19 -6.94 26.10
CA ILE A 139 6.25 -7.99 25.66
C ILE A 139 5.61 -8.68 26.85
N LEU A 140 6.42 -9.08 27.84
CA LEU A 140 5.91 -9.74 29.05
C LEU A 140 4.92 -8.84 29.79
N GLN A 141 5.24 -7.56 29.92
CA GLN A 141 4.37 -6.60 30.60
C GLN A 141 3.03 -6.43 29.87
N ILE A 142 3.04 -6.29 28.54
CA ILE A 142 1.82 -6.25 27.73
C ILE A 142 0.95 -7.49 27.95
N LEU A 143 1.56 -8.67 27.96
CA LEU A 143 0.83 -9.92 28.14
C LEU A 143 0.20 -10.03 29.54
N ILE A 144 0.92 -9.62 30.59
CA ILE A 144 0.41 -9.62 31.97
C ILE A 144 -0.75 -8.64 32.12
N GLU A 145 -0.60 -7.41 31.64
CA GLU A 145 -1.63 -6.36 31.78
C GLU A 145 -2.88 -6.63 30.91
N SER A 146 -2.72 -7.40 29.82
CA SER A 146 -3.85 -7.80 28.98
C SER A 146 -4.88 -8.69 29.68
N ASP A 147 -4.48 -9.45 30.71
CA ASP A 147 -5.30 -10.45 31.40
C ASP A 147 -5.81 -11.59 30.48
N ARG A 148 -4.99 -11.98 29.49
CA ARG A 148 -5.32 -12.99 28.47
C ARG A 148 -4.33 -14.15 28.39
N LEU A 149 -3.43 -14.30 29.36
CA LEU A 149 -2.41 -15.36 29.35
C LEU A 149 -3.00 -16.78 29.36
N ASP A 150 -4.18 -16.98 29.94
CA ASP A 150 -4.84 -18.29 29.99
C ASP A 150 -5.22 -18.81 28.59
N ASP A 151 -5.43 -17.92 27.61
CA ASP A 151 -5.75 -18.28 26.24
C ASP A 151 -4.61 -19.04 25.53
N VAL A 152 -3.37 -18.86 26.00
CA VAL A 152 -2.20 -19.60 25.51
C VAL A 152 -2.43 -21.11 25.64
N ILE A 153 -3.07 -21.55 26.71
CA ILE A 153 -3.29 -22.99 26.97
C ILE A 153 -4.38 -23.55 26.03
N ILE A 154 -5.30 -22.70 25.57
CA ILE A 154 -6.41 -23.07 24.69
C ILE A 154 -5.89 -23.35 23.27
N ASN A 155 -5.13 -22.41 22.72
CA ASN A 155 -4.54 -22.53 21.40
C ASN A 155 -3.33 -21.57 21.28
N PRO A 156 -2.10 -22.04 21.61
CA PRO A 156 -0.94 -21.18 21.69
C PRO A 156 -0.63 -20.45 20.38
N GLN A 157 -0.75 -21.13 19.24
CA GLN A 157 -0.43 -20.55 17.93
C GLN A 157 -1.41 -19.44 17.55
N LEU A 158 -2.72 -19.69 17.70
CA LEU A 158 -3.74 -18.68 17.39
C LEU A 158 -3.64 -17.46 18.32
N PHE A 159 -3.39 -17.70 19.62
CA PHE A 159 -3.15 -16.61 20.57
C PHE A 159 -1.95 -15.77 20.14
N LEU A 160 -0.82 -16.40 19.83
CA LEU A 160 0.41 -15.72 19.42
C LEU A 160 0.20 -14.89 18.14
N ASP A 161 -0.47 -15.44 17.13
CA ASP A 161 -0.70 -14.75 15.86
C ASP A 161 -1.63 -13.53 16.04
N ASN A 162 -2.69 -13.68 16.83
CA ASN A 162 -3.59 -12.57 17.16
C ASN A 162 -2.88 -11.50 18.01
N ALA A 163 -2.19 -11.89 19.08
CA ALA A 163 -1.46 -10.97 19.94
C ALA A 163 -0.39 -10.20 19.16
N VAL A 164 0.35 -10.87 18.27
CA VAL A 164 1.34 -10.20 17.39
C VAL A 164 0.65 -9.22 16.46
N ALA A 165 -0.50 -9.57 15.86
CA ALA A 165 -1.23 -8.67 14.97
C ALA A 165 -1.71 -7.41 15.72
N GLU A 166 -2.35 -7.57 16.86
CA GLU A 166 -2.87 -6.46 17.67
C GLU A 166 -1.76 -5.53 18.17
N ILE A 167 -0.66 -6.08 18.73
CA ILE A 167 0.48 -5.27 19.18
C ILE A 167 1.11 -4.51 18.00
N LYS A 168 1.23 -5.16 16.82
CA LYS A 168 1.77 -4.50 15.63
C LYS A 168 0.90 -3.34 15.17
N GLU A 169 -0.42 -3.49 15.20
CA GLU A 169 -1.31 -2.41 14.80
C GLU A 169 -1.16 -1.21 15.71
N VAL A 170 -1.19 -1.41 17.03
CA VAL A 170 -0.95 -0.34 18.01
C VAL A 170 0.43 0.30 17.83
N LEU A 171 1.47 -0.52 17.68
CA LEU A 171 2.83 -0.05 17.48
C LEU A 171 2.94 0.78 16.20
N ASN A 172 2.35 0.33 15.09
CA ASN A 172 2.36 1.06 13.83
C ASN A 172 1.65 2.41 13.94
N ASP A 173 0.55 2.50 14.68
CA ASP A 173 -0.15 3.76 14.92
C ASP A 173 0.72 4.74 15.72
N LEU A 174 1.30 4.30 16.84
CA LEU A 174 2.21 5.12 17.64
C LEU A 174 3.43 5.57 16.85
N ILE A 175 4.01 4.66 16.05
CA ILE A 175 5.15 4.97 15.20
C ILE A 175 4.81 6.06 14.18
N VAL A 176 3.63 6.00 13.57
CA VAL A 176 3.19 6.97 12.56
C VAL A 176 2.80 8.31 13.19
N GLU A 177 2.23 8.30 14.39
CA GLU A 177 1.90 9.51 15.15
C GLU A 177 3.16 10.24 15.64
N GLY A 178 4.16 9.48 16.07
CA GLY A 178 5.44 9.97 16.59
C GLY A 178 6.52 10.22 15.53
N ILE A 179 6.19 10.10 14.24
CA ILE A 179 7.18 10.22 13.16
C ILE A 179 7.60 11.68 12.97
N LYS A 180 8.91 11.88 12.84
CA LYS A 180 9.52 13.16 12.45
C LYS A 180 10.52 12.94 11.34
N TYR A 181 10.60 13.89 10.41
CA TYR A 181 11.53 13.83 9.30
C TYR A 181 12.63 14.87 9.47
N GLU A 182 13.81 14.55 8.94
CA GLU A 182 14.92 15.48 8.83
C GLU A 182 15.54 15.33 7.44
N LYS A 183 15.88 16.45 6.80
CA LYS A 183 16.59 16.44 5.52
C LYS A 183 17.97 15.80 5.67
N ILE A 184 18.35 14.97 4.69
CA ILE A 184 19.67 14.34 4.64
C ILE A 184 20.59 15.24 3.82
N GLY A 185 21.15 16.28 4.45
CA GLY A 185 22.17 17.17 3.84
C GLY A 185 21.93 17.44 2.35
N ASP A 186 22.93 17.12 1.54
CA ASP A 186 22.94 17.33 0.08
C ASP A 186 22.46 16.10 -0.74
N VAL A 187 21.76 15.15 -0.12
CA VAL A 187 21.25 13.97 -0.82
C VAL A 187 19.93 14.32 -1.50
N GLU A 188 19.93 14.33 -2.83
CA GLU A 188 18.79 14.73 -3.66
C GLU A 188 18.47 13.67 -4.71
N TYR A 189 17.22 13.65 -5.16
CA TYR A 189 16.84 12.90 -6.36
C TYR A 189 17.47 13.54 -7.59
N GLU A 190 18.31 12.77 -8.27
CA GLU A 190 19.05 13.27 -9.41
C GLU A 190 18.15 13.45 -10.65
N MET A 191 18.34 14.55 -11.39
CA MET A 191 17.56 14.81 -12.62
C MET A 191 17.73 13.73 -13.70
N ARG A 192 18.87 13.01 -13.72
CA ARG A 192 19.10 11.92 -14.68
C ARG A 192 18.14 10.74 -14.51
N LEU A 193 17.39 10.66 -13.41
CA LEU A 193 16.40 9.61 -13.19
C LEU A 193 15.13 9.77 -14.06
N PHE A 194 14.94 10.95 -14.66
CA PHE A 194 13.89 11.18 -15.64
C PHE A 194 14.30 10.65 -17.01
N GLU A 195 14.18 9.33 -17.19
CA GLU A 195 14.44 8.64 -18.45
C GLU A 195 13.14 8.18 -19.10
N ASP A 196 13.06 8.32 -20.43
CA ASP A 196 11.93 7.82 -21.22
C ASP A 196 11.70 6.32 -20.96
N TYR A 197 10.44 5.90 -20.89
CA TYR A 197 10.09 4.52 -20.54
C TYR A 197 8.91 3.98 -21.36
N GLU A 198 8.85 2.67 -21.51
CA GLU A 198 7.81 2.01 -22.30
C GLU A 198 6.58 1.65 -21.46
N ILE A 199 5.40 1.90 -22.01
CA ILE A 199 4.10 1.50 -21.43
C ILE A 199 3.24 0.78 -22.45
N HIS A 200 2.22 0.06 -21.96
CA HIS A 200 1.10 -0.37 -22.80
C HIS A 200 -0.04 0.63 -22.66
N VAL A 201 -0.37 1.32 -23.76
CA VAL A 201 -1.47 2.29 -23.80
C VAL A 201 -2.80 1.59 -23.50
N ASN A 202 -3.61 2.24 -22.68
CA ASN A 202 -4.95 1.83 -22.30
C ASN A 202 -5.84 3.07 -22.11
N GLU A 203 -7.08 2.85 -21.67
CA GLU A 203 -8.07 3.89 -21.38
C GLU A 203 -7.66 4.87 -20.26
N LEU A 204 -6.68 4.51 -19.42
CA LEU A 204 -6.11 5.38 -18.37
C LEU A 204 -4.84 6.10 -18.83
N THR A 205 -4.46 6.00 -20.10
CA THR A 205 -3.33 6.76 -20.64
C THR A 205 -3.78 8.16 -21.02
N PHE A 206 -3.29 9.17 -20.32
CA PHE A 206 -3.62 10.57 -20.59
C PHE A 206 -2.69 11.13 -21.67
N VAL A 207 -3.27 11.70 -22.73
CA VAL A 207 -2.54 12.31 -23.85
C VAL A 207 -2.35 13.80 -23.56
N ILE A 208 -1.11 14.27 -23.65
CA ILE A 208 -0.75 15.66 -23.37
C ILE A 208 -1.12 16.55 -24.57
N SER A 209 -1.92 17.56 -24.31
CA SER A 209 -2.27 18.59 -25.29
C SER A 209 -1.51 19.91 -25.06
N LYS A 210 -1.20 20.26 -23.80
CA LYS A 210 -0.50 21.48 -23.40
C LYS A 210 0.86 21.16 -22.77
N LYS A 211 1.87 20.98 -23.63
CA LYS A 211 3.21 20.54 -23.23
C LYS A 211 3.92 21.56 -22.34
N GLU A 212 3.57 22.83 -22.45
CA GLU A 212 4.11 23.92 -21.64
C GLU A 212 3.82 23.76 -20.14
N LYS A 213 2.72 23.10 -19.77
CA LYS A 213 2.26 22.95 -18.37
C LYS A 213 2.80 21.70 -17.67
N THR A 214 3.63 20.89 -18.32
CA THR A 214 4.11 19.62 -17.77
C THR A 214 5.50 19.23 -18.28
N ILE A 215 6.09 18.21 -17.65
CA ILE A 215 7.36 17.63 -18.07
C ILE A 215 7.22 16.65 -19.24
N TYR A 216 6.00 16.21 -19.58
CA TYR A 216 5.75 15.23 -20.63
C TYR A 216 5.55 15.87 -22.01
N SER A 217 5.99 15.18 -23.06
CA SER A 217 5.87 15.65 -24.44
C SER A 217 4.73 15.00 -25.22
N ASN A 218 4.20 13.88 -24.73
CA ASN A 218 3.23 13.05 -25.46
C ASN A 218 2.11 12.47 -24.58
N MET A 219 2.42 11.68 -23.57
CA MET A 219 1.43 10.97 -22.75
C MET A 219 1.98 10.63 -21.36
N VAL A 220 1.08 10.27 -20.43
CA VAL A 220 1.42 9.75 -19.10
C VAL A 220 0.47 8.60 -18.74
N PRO A 221 0.99 7.45 -18.25
CA PRO A 221 0.14 6.36 -17.75
C PRO A 221 -0.40 6.72 -16.37
N LEU A 222 -1.68 6.44 -16.13
CA LEU A 222 -2.34 6.71 -14.86
C LEU A 222 -2.94 5.42 -14.29
N ASP A 223 -3.04 5.37 -12.96
CA ASP A 223 -3.41 4.15 -12.25
C ASP A 223 -4.92 4.06 -12.00
N SER A 224 -5.64 5.18 -12.11
CA SER A 224 -7.08 5.26 -11.85
C SER A 224 -7.81 6.30 -12.70
N GLY A 225 -9.13 6.17 -12.80
CA GLY A 225 -9.98 7.19 -13.46
C GLY A 225 -9.98 8.54 -12.72
N VAL A 226 -9.73 8.54 -11.40
CA VAL A 226 -9.58 9.76 -10.61
C VAL A 226 -8.31 10.51 -11.00
N GLU A 227 -7.19 9.80 -11.13
CA GLU A 227 -5.96 10.40 -11.65
C GLU A 227 -6.13 10.93 -13.07
N TYR A 228 -6.87 10.21 -13.92
CA TYR A 228 -7.17 10.65 -15.28
C TYR A 228 -7.92 11.97 -15.30
N GLN A 229 -8.98 12.08 -14.50
CA GLN A 229 -9.73 13.32 -14.38
C GLN A 229 -8.87 14.43 -13.77
N PHE A 230 -8.03 14.11 -12.78
CA PHE A 230 -7.11 15.06 -12.17
C PHE A 230 -6.11 15.64 -13.17
N ALA A 231 -5.45 14.81 -13.98
CA ALA A 231 -4.53 15.25 -15.02
C ALA A 231 -5.22 16.17 -16.04
N LYS A 232 -6.44 15.80 -16.46
CA LYS A 232 -7.28 16.61 -17.35
C LYS A 232 -7.62 17.96 -16.73
N ASP A 233 -7.98 17.99 -15.44
CA ASP A 233 -8.31 19.22 -14.73
C ASP A 233 -7.07 20.13 -14.62
N CYS A 234 -5.89 19.59 -14.29
CA CYS A 234 -4.63 20.35 -14.28
C CYS A 234 -4.26 20.95 -15.65
N GLU A 235 -4.50 20.21 -16.73
CA GLU A 235 -4.20 20.71 -18.09
C GLU A 235 -5.18 21.82 -18.53
N THR A 236 -6.45 21.69 -18.16
CA THR A 236 -7.52 22.60 -18.63
C THR A 236 -7.65 23.87 -17.79
N ARG A 237 -7.49 23.80 -16.47
CA ARG A 237 -7.61 24.92 -15.54
C ARG A 237 -6.53 25.98 -15.74
N GLU A 238 -6.90 27.25 -15.67
CA GLU A 238 -5.97 28.39 -15.82
C GLU A 238 -5.19 28.71 -14.55
N ASP A 239 -5.73 28.38 -13.37
CA ASP A 239 -5.09 28.58 -12.07
C ASP A 239 -4.02 27.51 -11.74
N ILE A 240 -3.75 26.60 -12.66
CA ILE A 240 -2.66 25.61 -12.56
C ILE A 240 -1.58 25.99 -13.56
N ASP A 241 -0.40 26.39 -13.09
CA ASP A 241 0.70 26.78 -13.98
C ASP A 241 1.50 25.56 -14.46
N PHE A 242 1.66 24.54 -13.60
CA PHE A 242 2.49 23.38 -13.90
C PHE A 242 2.06 22.13 -13.13
N TYR A 243 2.19 20.95 -13.72
CA TYR A 243 1.89 19.68 -13.07
C TYR A 243 2.71 18.52 -13.64
N PHE A 244 3.00 17.51 -12.82
CA PHE A 244 3.51 16.21 -13.28
C PHE A 244 3.23 15.09 -12.28
N LYS A 245 3.12 13.85 -12.77
CA LYS A 245 3.01 12.66 -11.92
C LYS A 245 4.40 12.35 -11.37
N LEU A 246 4.49 12.17 -10.05
CA LEU A 246 5.75 11.83 -9.41
C LEU A 246 6.17 10.42 -9.86
N PRO A 247 7.40 10.25 -10.38
CA PRO A 247 7.84 8.96 -10.91
C PRO A 247 7.88 7.86 -9.85
N TYR A 248 7.78 6.61 -10.28
CA TYR A 248 7.77 5.45 -9.38
C TYR A 248 9.03 5.36 -8.50
N TRP A 249 10.15 5.94 -8.92
CA TRP A 249 11.40 5.95 -8.16
C TRP A 249 11.45 7.02 -7.07
N PHE A 250 10.52 7.98 -7.06
CA PHE A 250 10.38 8.98 -5.99
C PHE A 250 9.75 8.31 -4.77
N LYS A 251 10.60 7.84 -3.85
CA LYS A 251 10.20 7.04 -2.69
C LYS A 251 10.56 7.69 -1.35
N ILE A 252 9.54 8.10 -0.61
CA ILE A 252 9.64 8.53 0.79
C ILE A 252 9.75 7.27 1.66
N LYS A 253 10.80 7.21 2.48
CA LYS A 253 10.97 6.11 3.45
C LYS A 253 9.98 6.29 4.59
N THR A 254 9.26 5.22 4.92
CA THR A 254 8.40 5.18 6.11
C THR A 254 8.68 3.89 6.90
N PRO A 255 8.36 3.85 8.21
CA PRO A 255 8.50 2.65 9.04
C PRO A 255 7.69 1.45 8.53
N ILE A 256 6.61 1.70 7.78
CA ILE A 256 5.67 0.68 7.27
C ILE A 256 5.84 0.44 5.75
N GLY A 257 7.02 0.76 5.24
CA GLY A 257 7.41 0.57 3.83
C GLY A 257 7.32 1.84 3.00
N ASN A 258 7.97 1.85 1.83
CA ASN A 258 8.09 3.05 1.02
C ASN A 258 6.73 3.61 0.57
N TYR A 259 6.66 4.93 0.47
CA TYR A 259 5.52 5.70 -0.01
C TYR A 259 5.93 6.56 -1.21
N ASN A 260 5.02 6.74 -2.16
CA ASN A 260 5.19 7.51 -3.38
C ASN A 260 3.93 8.36 -3.51
N PRO A 261 4.01 9.68 -3.40
CA PRO A 261 2.87 10.53 -3.68
C PRO A 261 2.56 10.52 -5.17
N ASP A 262 1.32 10.85 -5.54
CA ASP A 262 0.89 10.77 -6.94
C ASP A 262 1.38 11.96 -7.78
N TRP A 263 1.20 13.19 -7.32
CA TRP A 263 1.38 14.40 -8.14
C TRP A 263 2.19 15.47 -7.46
N ALA A 264 2.88 16.28 -8.26
CA ALA A 264 3.41 17.57 -7.86
C ALA A 264 2.90 18.64 -8.83
N LEU A 265 2.44 19.78 -8.31
CA LEU A 265 1.88 20.85 -9.13
C LEU A 265 2.09 22.24 -8.53
N ILE A 266 1.91 23.26 -9.37
CA ILE A 266 1.92 24.67 -9.01
C ILE A 266 0.53 25.24 -9.28
N LYS A 267 -0.10 25.75 -8.24
CA LYS A 267 -1.36 26.49 -8.33
C LYS A 267 -1.07 27.98 -8.14
N LYS A 268 -1.62 28.81 -9.01
CA LYS A 268 -1.46 30.26 -8.97
C LYS A 268 -2.81 30.93 -8.77
N ASN A 269 -3.02 31.39 -7.54
CA ASN A 269 -4.11 32.29 -7.18
C ASN A 269 -3.50 33.69 -6.89
N GLU A 270 -3.86 34.33 -5.78
CA GLU A 270 -3.20 35.55 -5.29
C GLU A 270 -1.71 35.33 -4.95
N LYS A 271 -1.34 34.08 -4.65
CA LYS A 271 0.03 33.62 -4.41
C LYS A 271 0.26 32.30 -5.15
N THR A 272 1.52 32.03 -5.47
CA THR A 272 1.97 30.73 -6.00
C THR A 272 2.11 29.74 -4.85
N VAL A 273 1.38 28.62 -4.92
CA VAL A 273 1.44 27.54 -3.94
C VAL A 273 1.92 26.26 -4.63
N TYR A 274 2.90 25.60 -4.04
CA TYR A 274 3.45 24.34 -4.51
C TYR A 274 2.76 23.21 -3.77
N PHE A 275 2.16 22.28 -4.51
CA PHE A 275 1.48 21.14 -3.90
C PHE A 275 2.17 19.84 -4.24
N VAL A 276 2.16 18.95 -3.25
CA VAL A 276 2.23 17.52 -3.49
C VAL A 276 0.86 16.94 -3.16
N ALA A 277 0.27 16.25 -4.14
CA ALA A 277 -1.09 15.75 -4.04
C ALA A 277 -1.13 14.22 -4.11
N GLU A 278 -1.91 13.62 -3.21
CA GLU A 278 -2.33 12.22 -3.28
C GLU A 278 -3.75 12.18 -3.83
N THR A 279 -3.93 11.59 -5.00
CA THR A 279 -5.24 11.46 -5.65
C THR A 279 -5.95 10.20 -5.17
N LYS A 280 -7.18 10.36 -4.67
CA LYS A 280 -8.01 9.24 -4.20
C LYS A 280 -9.48 9.45 -4.52
N SER A 281 -10.17 8.35 -4.83
CA SER A 281 -11.62 8.36 -5.03
C SER A 281 -12.35 8.73 -3.74
N ALA A 282 -13.28 9.68 -3.79
CA ALA A 282 -14.04 10.13 -2.63
C ALA A 282 -14.83 9.01 -1.91
N ASN A 283 -15.20 7.95 -2.64
CA ASN A 283 -16.00 6.84 -2.13
C ASN A 283 -15.16 5.59 -1.78
N GLN A 284 -13.82 5.65 -1.86
CA GLN A 284 -12.98 4.48 -1.62
C GLN A 284 -12.43 4.49 -0.19
N GLU A 285 -12.77 3.46 0.58
CA GLU A 285 -12.17 3.25 1.88
C GLU A 285 -10.69 2.89 1.74
N LEU A 286 -9.83 3.70 2.37
CA LEU A 286 -8.39 3.45 2.38
C LEU A 286 -8.07 2.29 3.32
N LYS A 287 -7.20 1.39 2.85
CA LYS A 287 -6.57 0.41 3.73
C LYS A 287 -5.82 1.14 4.84
N THR A 288 -5.81 0.58 6.05
CA THR A 288 -5.12 1.19 7.21
C THR A 288 -3.66 1.53 6.90
N SER A 289 -2.97 0.66 6.15
CA SER A 289 -1.59 0.89 5.72
C SER A 289 -1.44 2.10 4.79
N GLU A 290 -2.39 2.35 3.89
CA GLU A 290 -2.38 3.54 3.02
C GLU A 290 -2.61 4.81 3.82
N LYS A 291 -3.59 4.83 4.74
CA LYS A 291 -3.83 5.98 5.63
C LYS A 291 -2.57 6.36 6.41
N ARG A 292 -1.87 5.37 6.95
CA ARG A 292 -0.62 5.57 7.69
C ARG A 292 0.50 6.12 6.79
N LYS A 293 0.63 5.63 5.55
CA LYS A 293 1.62 6.15 4.59
C LYS A 293 1.35 7.60 4.18
N ILE A 294 0.08 7.96 3.99
CA ILE A 294 -0.35 9.33 3.71
C ILE A 294 0.01 10.26 4.87
N LYS A 295 -0.23 9.84 6.13
CA LYS A 295 0.22 10.59 7.32
C LYS A 295 1.74 10.79 7.34
N CYS A 296 2.51 9.75 7.00
CA CYS A 296 3.98 9.87 6.88
C CYS A 296 4.38 10.83 5.76
N GLY A 297 3.69 10.79 4.61
CA GLY A 297 3.89 11.72 3.50
C GLY A 297 3.66 13.17 3.92
N LYS A 298 2.59 13.44 4.66
CA LYS A 298 2.33 14.76 5.24
C LYS A 298 3.48 15.22 6.13
N ALA A 299 3.85 14.41 7.13
CA ALA A 299 4.96 14.73 8.04
C ALA A 299 6.30 14.93 7.31
N HIS A 300 6.51 14.24 6.20
CA HIS A 300 7.68 14.45 5.34
C HIS A 300 7.64 15.83 4.66
N PHE A 301 6.52 16.19 4.05
CA PHE A 301 6.42 17.47 3.32
C PHE A 301 6.32 18.69 4.23
N ASP A 302 5.89 18.52 5.48
CA ASP A 302 5.90 19.59 6.50
C ASP A 302 7.32 20.13 6.78
N GLU A 303 8.38 19.36 6.47
CA GLU A 303 9.79 19.80 6.56
C GLU A 303 10.25 20.70 5.40
N PHE A 304 9.37 20.97 4.42
CA PHE A 304 9.70 21.74 3.22
C PHE A 304 8.87 23.02 3.14
N GLU A 305 9.52 24.15 3.42
CA GLU A 305 8.86 25.46 3.41
C GLU A 305 8.26 25.81 2.04
N GLY A 306 6.99 26.21 2.06
CA GLY A 306 6.23 26.61 0.88
C GLY A 306 5.78 25.44 0.02
N VAL A 307 5.75 24.22 0.55
CA VAL A 307 5.10 23.05 -0.05
C VAL A 307 3.90 22.66 0.81
N GLU A 308 2.74 22.51 0.20
CA GLU A 308 1.54 21.97 0.84
C GLU A 308 1.30 20.53 0.38
N TYR A 309 1.18 19.60 1.33
CA TYR A 309 0.75 18.24 1.03
C TYR A 309 -0.76 18.10 1.24
N ARG A 310 -1.49 17.66 0.22
CA ARG A 310 -2.94 17.43 0.31
C ARG A 310 -3.36 16.08 -0.25
N GLN A 311 -4.34 15.48 0.42
CA GLN A 311 -5.09 14.36 -0.10
C GLN A 311 -6.37 14.89 -0.76
N ILE A 312 -6.58 14.59 -2.04
CA ILE A 312 -7.65 15.19 -2.84
C ILE A 312 -8.28 14.18 -3.80
N ALA A 313 -9.52 14.42 -4.20
CA ALA A 313 -10.17 13.69 -5.28
C ALA A 313 -10.17 14.49 -6.59
N LYS A 314 -10.22 15.82 -6.49
CA LYS A 314 -10.30 16.75 -7.62
C LYS A 314 -9.39 17.94 -7.39
N VAL A 315 -9.02 18.63 -8.48
CA VAL A 315 -8.23 19.86 -8.40
C VAL A 315 -8.96 20.97 -7.62
N SER A 316 -10.30 20.97 -7.61
CA SER A 316 -11.10 21.90 -6.81
C SER A 316 -10.93 21.76 -5.30
N ASP A 317 -10.41 20.62 -4.82
CA ASP A 317 -10.19 20.40 -3.39
C ASP A 317 -8.90 21.11 -2.90
N LEU A 318 -8.17 21.75 -3.81
CA LEU A 318 -7.01 22.61 -3.54
C LEU A 318 -7.39 24.07 -3.32
N ASP A 319 -8.67 24.43 -3.53
CA ASP A 319 -9.17 25.79 -3.35
C ASP A 319 -9.26 26.22 -1.87
#